data_AF-A0A812Z1A7-F1
#
_entry.id   AF-A0A812Z1A7-F1
#
_cell.length_a   1.000
_cell.length_b   1.000
_cell.length_c   1.000
_cell.angle_alpha   90.00
_cell.angle_beta   90.00
_cell.angle_gamma   90.00
#
_symmetry.space_group_name_H-M   'P 1'
#
loop_
_entity.id
_entity.type
_entity.pdbx_description
1 polymer ?
#
loop_
_entity_poly.entity_id
_entity_poly.type
_entity_poly.pdbx_seq_one_letter_code
_entity_poly.pdbx_strand_id
1 'polypeptide(L)'
;MLQPKSHSTLLRANQDGGGISSLPDWSCPPPGQQDKLQGLRKAWSDWLAAKHVPLRLRKHVQAGSEEPLFTPAEITELRSLASAWFASQGVQDVSWEIPEFQPYALAALQHLATVLDDPDTSLWPCLLEGVPTGIDANIPKSNVFIPVQHDRQELVENLHICAGNWKQAEEQPELLAELVQKEESEGWIFSMPDLA
;
A
#
# COMPACT_ATOMS: atom_id res chain seq x y z
N MET A 1 -30.96 12.22 24.22
CA MET A 1 -30.78 10.90 23.58
C MET A 1 -30.90 11.10 22.08
N LEU A 2 -29.80 11.02 21.33
CA LEU A 2 -29.85 11.07 19.87
C LEU A 2 -30.31 9.70 19.38
N GLN A 3 -31.38 9.69 18.59
CA GLN A 3 -31.88 8.47 17.94
C GLN A 3 -30.80 7.99 16.95
N PRO A 4 -30.43 6.70 16.95
CA PRO A 4 -29.52 6.17 15.93
C PRO A 4 -30.16 6.33 14.55
N LYS A 5 -29.41 6.88 13.59
CA LYS A 5 -29.86 7.02 12.21
C LYS A 5 -30.11 5.63 11.63
N SER A 6 -31.22 5.46 10.90
CA SER A 6 -31.53 4.25 10.15
C SER A 6 -30.37 3.85 9.25
N HIS A 7 -30.10 2.54 9.14
CA HIS A 7 -29.07 1.97 8.26
C HIS A 7 -29.21 2.42 6.79
N SER A 8 -30.40 2.86 6.36
CA SER A 8 -30.67 3.37 5.02
C SER A 8 -30.24 4.83 4.80
N THR A 9 -29.85 5.57 5.84
CA THR A 9 -29.56 7.01 5.80
C THR A 9 -28.08 7.34 5.92
N LEU A 10 -27.22 6.33 6.06
CA LEU A 10 -25.78 6.51 5.94
C LEU A 10 -25.44 6.69 4.45
N LEU A 11 -24.67 7.73 4.13
CA LEU A 11 -24.03 7.86 2.82
C LEU A 11 -23.23 6.58 2.61
N ARG A 12 -23.70 5.73 1.69
CA ARG A 12 -22.97 4.56 1.23
C ARG A 12 -21.71 5.05 0.53
N ALA A 13 -20.59 5.11 1.25
CA ALA A 13 -19.28 5.07 0.63
C ALA A 13 -19.12 3.64 0.09
N ASN A 14 -19.78 3.34 -1.03
CA ASN A 14 -19.74 2.02 -1.65
C ASN A 14 -18.41 1.77 -2.40
N GLN A 15 -17.59 2.80 -2.58
CA GLN A 15 -16.30 2.69 -3.25
C GLN A 15 -15.23 3.35 -2.38
N ASP A 16 -14.19 2.57 -2.09
CA ASP A 16 -13.00 2.91 -1.30
C ASP A 16 -11.86 3.47 -2.18
N GLY A 17 -12.10 3.60 -3.49
CA GLY A 17 -11.09 4.02 -4.47
C GLY A 17 -10.25 2.87 -5.03
N GLY A 18 -10.43 1.63 -4.57
CA GLY A 18 -9.69 0.44 -5.03
C GLY A 18 -10.20 -0.18 -6.34
N GLY A 19 -11.14 0.45 -7.03
CA GLY A 19 -11.70 -0.02 -8.31
C GLY A 19 -13.09 -0.66 -8.19
N ILE A 20 -13.54 -1.28 -9.29
CA ILE A 20 -14.91 -1.77 -9.49
C ILE A 20 -15.29 -2.84 -8.46
N SER A 21 -14.33 -3.69 -8.10
CA SER A 21 -14.54 -4.85 -7.23
C SER A 21 -14.13 -4.61 -5.78
N SER A 22 -13.60 -3.43 -5.46
CA SER A 22 -13.10 -3.12 -4.12
C SER A 22 -14.23 -2.69 -3.21
N LEU A 23 -14.20 -3.18 -1.98
CA LEU A 23 -15.14 -2.85 -0.93
C LEU A 23 -14.40 -2.41 0.33
N PRO A 24 -14.87 -1.35 1.01
CA PRO A 24 -14.21 -0.78 2.17
C PRO A 24 -14.19 -1.70 3.39
N ASP A 25 -15.06 -2.71 3.44
CA ASP A 25 -15.23 -3.57 4.61
C ASP A 25 -15.32 -5.05 4.22
N TRP A 26 -14.20 -5.76 4.41
CA TRP A 26 -14.13 -7.21 4.23
C TRP A 26 -14.64 -8.02 5.42
N SER A 27 -15.09 -7.38 6.50
CA SER A 27 -15.78 -8.09 7.59
C SER A 27 -17.18 -8.56 7.22
N CYS A 28 -17.73 -8.01 6.14
CA CYS A 28 -18.97 -8.42 5.50
C CYS A 28 -18.72 -8.55 4.00
N PRO A 29 -18.13 -9.68 3.53
CA PRO A 29 -17.79 -9.85 2.11
C PRO A 29 -19.04 -9.76 1.22
N PRO A 30 -18.87 -9.51 -0.10
CA PRO A 30 -19.98 -9.46 -1.03
C PRO A 30 -20.89 -10.70 -0.95
N PRO A 31 -22.20 -10.57 -1.24
CA PRO A 31 -23.09 -11.72 -1.29
C PRO A 31 -22.53 -12.83 -2.19
N GLY A 32 -22.46 -14.05 -1.65
CA GLY A 32 -21.92 -15.21 -2.36
C GLY A 32 -20.41 -15.42 -2.22
N GLN A 33 -19.68 -14.52 -1.55
CA GLN A 33 -18.27 -14.72 -1.20
C GLN A 33 -18.09 -15.16 0.25
N GLN A 34 -17.03 -15.94 0.48
CA GLN A 34 -16.61 -16.37 1.81
C GLN A 34 -15.69 -15.32 2.45
N ASP A 35 -15.83 -15.07 3.76
CA ASP A 35 -14.86 -14.24 4.51
C ASP A 35 -13.57 -15.04 4.75
N LYS A 36 -12.69 -15.05 3.73
CA LYS A 36 -11.38 -15.74 3.81
C LYS A 36 -10.47 -15.13 4.89
N LEU A 37 -10.69 -13.86 5.25
CA LEU A 37 -9.89 -13.12 6.24
C LEU A 37 -10.38 -13.31 7.67
N GLN A 38 -11.53 -13.94 7.91
CA GLN A 38 -12.13 -14.06 9.25
C GLN A 38 -11.14 -14.62 10.29
N GLY A 39 -10.45 -15.71 9.94
CA GLY A 39 -9.49 -16.38 10.81
C GLY A 39 -8.29 -15.49 11.16
N LEU A 40 -7.70 -14.84 10.14
CA LEU A 40 -6.59 -13.91 10.32
C LEU A 40 -6.99 -12.70 11.16
N ARG A 41 -8.14 -12.09 10.82
CA ARG A 41 -8.68 -10.93 11.53
C ARG A 41 -8.91 -11.23 13.00
N LYS A 42 -9.46 -12.41 13.31
CA LYS A 42 -9.63 -12.86 14.70
C LYS A 42 -8.29 -13.03 15.41
N ALA A 43 -7.35 -13.75 14.81
CA ALA A 43 -6.04 -14.01 15.40
C ALA A 43 -5.29 -12.71 15.72
N TRP A 44 -5.27 -11.77 14.78
CA TRP A 44 -4.66 -10.45 14.99
C TRP A 44 -5.42 -9.62 16.02
N SER A 45 -6.75 -9.62 16.01
CA SER A 45 -7.54 -8.88 17.01
C SER A 45 -7.28 -9.37 18.43
N ASP A 46 -7.24 -10.69 18.64
CA ASP A 46 -6.94 -11.31 19.93
C ASP A 46 -5.52 -10.93 20.39
N TRP A 47 -4.54 -10.96 19.48
CA TRP A 47 -3.15 -10.56 19.76
C TRP A 47 -3.03 -9.06 20.11
N LEU A 48 -3.66 -8.18 19.32
CA LEU A 48 -3.67 -6.73 19.53
C LEU A 48 -4.28 -6.37 20.89
N ALA A 49 -5.35 -7.07 21.29
CA ALA A 49 -5.97 -6.91 22.60
C ALA A 49 -5.03 -7.35 23.73
N ALA A 50 -4.42 -8.54 23.61
CA ALA A 50 -3.49 -9.07 24.61
C ALA A 50 -2.27 -8.16 24.83
N LYS A 51 -1.74 -7.56 23.75
CA LYS A 51 -0.59 -6.64 23.79
C LYS A 51 -0.98 -5.18 24.06
N HIS A 52 -2.27 -4.92 24.34
CA HIS A 52 -2.81 -3.59 24.64
C HIS A 52 -2.46 -2.54 23.56
N VAL A 53 -2.41 -2.96 22.30
CA VAL A 53 -1.95 -2.12 21.17
C VAL A 53 -2.79 -0.87 21.00
N PRO A 54 -4.14 -0.87 21.11
CA PRO A 54 -4.92 0.36 20.99
C PRO A 54 -4.51 1.45 21.99
N LEU A 55 -4.16 1.07 23.23
CA LEU A 55 -3.68 2.01 24.24
C LEU A 55 -2.28 2.54 23.91
N ARG A 56 -1.39 1.67 23.42
CA ARG A 56 -0.05 2.04 22.97
C ARG A 56 -0.10 2.99 21.78
N LEU A 57 -0.89 2.67 20.75
CA LEU A 57 -1.09 3.50 19.56
C LEU A 57 -1.58 4.89 19.94
N ARG A 58 -2.58 4.99 20.84
CA ARG A 58 -3.06 6.29 21.31
C ARG A 58 -1.95 7.12 21.96
N LYS A 59 -1.14 6.52 22.85
CA LYS A 59 -0.01 7.20 23.49
C LYS A 59 1.05 7.63 22.45
N HIS A 60 1.32 6.76 21.48
CA HIS A 60 2.30 6.96 20.43
C HIS A 60 1.95 8.18 19.55
N VAL A 61 0.70 8.25 19.08
CA VAL A 61 0.18 9.38 18.31
C VAL A 61 0.17 10.67 19.13
N GLN A 62 -0.25 10.60 20.40
CA GLN A 62 -0.24 11.77 21.30
C GLN A 62 1.16 12.33 21.55
N ALA A 63 2.18 11.47 21.56
CA ALA A 63 3.57 11.86 21.74
C ALA A 63 4.23 12.37 20.45
N GLY A 64 3.58 12.24 19.29
CA GLY A 64 4.20 12.56 17.99
C GLY A 64 5.46 11.72 17.73
N SER A 65 5.46 10.47 18.21
CA SER A 65 6.63 9.60 18.11
C SER A 65 6.89 9.17 16.66
N GLU A 66 8.16 9.23 16.24
CA GLU A 66 8.62 8.72 14.93
C GLU A 66 9.13 7.28 14.99
N GLU A 67 9.37 6.76 16.20
CA GLU A 67 9.79 5.37 16.41
C GLU A 67 8.73 4.36 15.95
N PRO A 68 9.11 3.13 15.53
CA PRO A 68 8.13 2.10 15.22
C PRO A 68 7.25 1.71 16.43
N LEU A 69 5.92 1.62 16.23
CA LEU A 69 4.99 1.19 17.28
C LEU A 69 5.25 -0.25 17.76
N PHE A 70 5.67 -1.13 16.84
CA PHE A 70 5.90 -2.54 17.07
C PHE A 70 7.39 -2.86 17.10
N THR A 71 7.78 -3.71 18.04
CA THR A 71 9.16 -4.22 18.10
C THR A 71 9.41 -5.29 17.03
N PRO A 72 10.67 -5.58 16.65
CA PRO A 72 10.98 -6.67 15.70
C PRO A 72 10.44 -8.04 16.14
N ALA A 73 10.44 -8.32 17.45
CA ALA A 73 9.87 -9.55 18.00
C ALA A 73 8.35 -9.61 17.82
N GLU A 74 7.64 -8.50 18.05
CA GLU A 74 6.20 -8.41 17.81
C GLU A 74 5.84 -8.55 16.33
N ILE A 75 6.65 -7.97 15.43
CA ILE A 75 6.49 -8.16 13.99
C ILE A 75 6.65 -9.65 13.64
N THR A 76 7.60 -10.35 14.27
CA THR A 76 7.81 -11.80 14.07
C THR A 76 6.61 -12.62 14.56
N GLU A 77 6.03 -12.27 15.71
CA GLU A 77 4.80 -12.91 16.21
C GLU A 77 3.63 -12.74 15.24
N LEU A 78 3.40 -11.52 14.74
CA LEU A 78 2.34 -11.23 13.76
C LEU A 78 2.54 -11.97 12.44
N ARG A 79 3.79 -12.03 11.94
CA ARG A 79 4.16 -12.81 10.75
C ARG A 79 3.87 -14.29 10.95
N SER A 80 4.18 -14.86 12.11
CA SER A 80 3.87 -16.26 12.44
C SER A 80 2.37 -16.55 12.43
N LEU A 81 1.55 -15.65 13.01
CA LEU A 81 0.09 -15.76 12.96
C LEU A 81 -0.43 -15.72 11.52
N ALA A 82 0.11 -14.84 10.69
CA ALA A 82 -0.25 -14.75 9.28
C ALA A 82 0.21 -15.98 8.49
N SER A 83 1.42 -16.48 8.71
CA SER A 83 1.93 -17.71 8.09
C SER A 83 1.09 -18.93 8.47
N ALA A 84 0.62 -19.04 9.72
CA ALA A 84 -0.30 -20.09 10.14
C ALA A 84 -1.66 -19.99 9.42
N TRP A 85 -2.16 -18.76 9.22
CA TRP A 85 -3.35 -18.55 8.40
C TRP A 85 -3.11 -18.91 6.93
N PHE A 86 -2.00 -18.49 6.30
CA PHE A 86 -1.65 -18.89 4.93
C PHE A 86 -1.59 -20.41 4.75
N ALA A 87 -1.00 -21.13 5.71
CA ALA A 87 -0.96 -22.58 5.70
C ALA A 87 -2.38 -23.20 5.70
N SER A 88 -3.33 -22.60 6.44
CA SER A 88 -4.75 -23.02 6.42
C SER A 88 -5.44 -22.76 5.08
N GLN A 89 -4.90 -21.84 4.26
CA GLN A 89 -5.38 -21.53 2.91
C GLN A 89 -4.62 -22.34 1.83
N GLY A 90 -3.73 -23.25 2.23
CA GLY A 90 -2.95 -24.07 1.30
C GLY A 90 -1.66 -23.41 0.79
N VAL A 91 -1.27 -22.24 1.30
CA VAL A 91 -0.02 -21.55 0.94
C VAL A 91 1.04 -21.87 1.99
N GLN A 92 2.14 -22.49 1.57
CA GLN A 92 3.31 -22.77 2.42
C GLN A 92 4.45 -21.78 2.11
N ASP A 93 5.41 -21.66 3.02
CA ASP A 93 6.68 -20.96 2.79
C ASP A 93 6.58 -19.49 2.34
N VAL A 94 5.66 -18.73 2.94
CA VAL A 94 5.51 -17.29 2.65
C VAL A 94 6.76 -16.51 3.05
N SER A 95 7.40 -15.87 2.07
CA SER A 95 8.52 -14.96 2.32
C SER A 95 8.04 -13.61 2.84
N TRP A 96 8.69 -13.12 3.89
CA TRP A 96 8.48 -11.80 4.50
C TRP A 96 9.66 -10.86 4.24
N GLU A 97 10.55 -11.24 3.33
CA GLU A 97 11.68 -10.42 2.92
C GLU A 97 11.19 -9.16 2.23
N ILE A 98 11.92 -8.07 2.47
CA ILE A 98 11.69 -6.78 1.86
C ILE A 98 12.89 -6.57 0.92
N PRO A 99 12.73 -6.78 -0.40
CA PRO A 99 13.73 -6.40 -1.39
C PRO A 99 14.27 -4.97 -1.21
N GLU A 100 15.50 -4.76 -1.65
CA GLU A 100 16.14 -3.44 -1.66
C GLU A 100 15.31 -2.44 -2.48
N PHE A 101 15.33 -1.16 -2.09
CA PHE A 101 14.62 -0.05 -2.73
C PHE A 101 13.09 -0.15 -2.75
N GLN A 102 12.48 -1.02 -1.96
CA GLN A 102 11.03 -1.04 -1.80
C GLN A 102 10.63 -1.28 -0.32
N PRO A 103 9.54 -0.68 0.18
CA PRO A 103 9.25 -0.68 1.62
C PRO A 103 8.34 -1.83 2.10
N TYR A 104 7.94 -2.75 1.23
CA TYR A 104 6.86 -3.72 1.49
C TYR A 104 7.32 -5.18 1.38
N ALA A 105 6.61 -6.11 2.03
CA ALA A 105 6.83 -7.54 1.84
C ALA A 105 6.03 -8.03 0.63
N LEU A 106 6.48 -7.70 -0.59
CA LEU A 106 5.72 -7.90 -1.83
C LEU A 106 5.31 -9.36 -2.07
N ALA A 107 6.18 -10.32 -1.75
CA ALA A 107 5.86 -11.74 -1.88
C ALA A 107 4.67 -12.16 -1.00
N ALA A 108 4.65 -11.74 0.28
CA ALA A 108 3.53 -12.01 1.17
C ALA A 108 2.22 -11.33 0.69
N LEU A 109 2.32 -10.12 0.14
CA LEU A 109 1.17 -9.41 -0.41
C LEU A 109 0.63 -10.07 -1.68
N GLN A 110 1.49 -10.60 -2.55
CA GLN A 110 1.09 -11.39 -3.71
C GLN A 110 0.33 -12.67 -3.29
N HIS A 111 0.83 -13.38 -2.28
CA HIS A 111 0.12 -14.54 -1.73
C HIS A 111 -1.22 -14.16 -1.13
N LEU A 112 -1.31 -13.03 -0.41
CA LEU A 112 -2.57 -12.51 0.10
C LEU A 112 -3.57 -12.26 -1.03
N ALA A 113 -3.16 -11.54 -2.07
CA ALA A 113 -3.99 -11.27 -3.23
C ALA A 113 -4.46 -12.55 -3.94
N THR A 114 -3.57 -13.54 -4.06
CA THR A 114 -3.89 -14.85 -4.64
C THR A 114 -4.94 -15.58 -3.81
N VAL A 115 -4.78 -15.62 -2.49
CA VAL A 115 -5.76 -16.24 -1.58
C VAL A 115 -7.11 -15.53 -1.66
N LEU A 116 -7.12 -14.20 -1.82
CA LEU A 116 -8.35 -13.41 -1.90
C LEU A 116 -9.02 -13.41 -3.29
N ASP A 117 -8.45 -14.12 -4.27
CA ASP A 117 -8.87 -14.05 -5.67
C ASP A 117 -8.93 -12.60 -6.20
N ASP A 118 -7.88 -11.82 -5.89
CA ASP A 118 -7.80 -10.41 -6.31
C ASP A 118 -7.82 -10.30 -7.84
N PRO A 119 -8.70 -9.45 -8.42
CA PRO A 119 -8.81 -9.29 -9.86
C PRO A 119 -7.58 -8.62 -10.52
N ASP A 120 -6.76 -7.87 -9.78
CA ASP A 120 -5.50 -7.33 -10.31
C ASP A 120 -4.36 -8.34 -10.21
N THR A 121 -4.38 -9.31 -11.12
CA THR A 121 -3.33 -10.33 -11.20
C THR A 121 -1.99 -9.79 -11.72
N SER A 122 -1.96 -8.55 -12.22
CA SER A 122 -0.77 -7.95 -12.84
C SER A 122 0.06 -7.10 -11.88
N LEU A 123 -0.57 -6.53 -10.85
CA LEU A 123 0.06 -5.58 -9.93
C LEU A 123 1.31 -6.16 -9.24
N TRP A 124 1.17 -7.29 -8.55
CA TRP A 124 2.26 -7.83 -7.74
C TRP A 124 3.46 -8.33 -8.56
N PRO A 125 3.27 -9.07 -9.68
CA PRO A 125 4.37 -9.36 -10.59
C PRO A 125 5.11 -8.10 -11.07
N CYS A 126 4.38 -7.04 -11.46
CA CYS A 126 5.00 -5.79 -11.90
C CYS A 126 5.80 -5.11 -10.78
N LEU A 127 5.30 -5.11 -9.55
CA LEU A 127 6.02 -4.53 -8.41
C LEU A 127 7.28 -5.32 -8.05
N LEU A 128 7.26 -6.64 -8.21
CA LEU A 128 8.42 -7.50 -7.96
C LEU A 128 9.51 -7.36 -9.04
N GLU A 129 9.13 -7.22 -10.31
CA GLU A 129 10.06 -7.04 -11.43
C GLU A 129 10.54 -5.59 -11.62
N GLY A 130 9.74 -4.63 -11.17
CA GLY A 130 9.87 -3.21 -11.48
C GLY A 130 8.82 -2.78 -12.50
N VAL A 131 8.04 -1.75 -12.15
CA VAL A 131 6.93 -1.31 -13.00
C VAL A 131 7.47 -0.58 -14.23
N PRO A 132 7.07 -0.98 -15.45
CA PRO A 132 7.49 -0.27 -16.66
C PRO A 132 6.94 1.16 -16.65
N THR A 133 7.72 2.11 -17.16
CA THR A 133 7.36 3.53 -17.18
C THR A 133 6.46 3.90 -18.37
N GLY A 134 6.24 2.97 -19.31
CA GLY A 134 5.58 3.25 -20.58
C GLY A 134 6.52 3.69 -21.71
N ILE A 135 7.81 3.92 -21.43
CA ILE A 135 8.79 4.41 -22.42
C ILE A 135 9.27 3.28 -23.35
N ASP A 136 9.64 2.12 -22.79
CA ASP A 136 10.17 0.97 -23.54
C ASP A 136 9.26 -0.27 -23.51
N ALA A 137 8.28 -0.28 -22.62
CA ALA A 137 7.29 -1.34 -22.48
C ALA A 137 5.96 -0.77 -22.01
N ASN A 138 4.86 -1.35 -22.47
CA ASN A 138 3.53 -0.96 -22.03
C ASN A 138 3.32 -1.29 -20.55
N ILE A 139 2.62 -0.40 -19.84
CA ILE A 139 2.13 -0.66 -18.48
C ILE A 139 1.02 -1.72 -18.55
N PRO A 140 1.13 -2.85 -17.83
CA PRO A 140 0.09 -3.86 -17.79
C PRO A 140 -1.22 -3.30 -17.26
N LYS A 141 -2.33 -3.83 -17.76
CA LYS A 141 -3.66 -3.40 -17.33
C LYS A 141 -4.00 -4.00 -15.98
N SER A 142 -4.35 -3.13 -15.03
CA SER A 142 -4.81 -3.48 -13.69
C SER A 142 -6.13 -4.28 -13.66
N ASN A 143 -6.97 -4.19 -14.71
CA ASN A 143 -8.28 -4.87 -14.83
C ASN A 143 -9.34 -4.52 -13.76
N VAL A 144 -9.00 -3.74 -12.72
CA VAL A 144 -9.94 -3.34 -11.66
C VAL A 144 -10.60 -1.99 -11.90
N PHE A 145 -10.13 -1.21 -12.88
CA PHE A 145 -10.71 0.07 -13.26
C PHE A 145 -11.53 -0.04 -14.55
N ILE A 146 -12.60 0.74 -14.65
CA ILE A 146 -13.39 0.82 -15.88
C ILE A 146 -12.50 1.45 -16.95
N PRO A 147 -12.25 0.77 -18.09
CA PRO A 147 -11.49 1.36 -19.16
C PRO A 147 -12.18 2.64 -19.63
N VAL A 148 -11.46 3.76 -19.62
CA VAL A 148 -11.97 4.99 -20.22
C VAL A 148 -12.14 4.74 -21.71
N GLN A 149 -13.39 4.75 -22.18
CA GLN A 149 -13.67 4.74 -23.61
C GLN A 149 -13.04 6.00 -24.19
N HIS A 150 -11.99 5.83 -24.99
CA HIS A 150 -11.43 6.92 -25.77
C HIS A 150 -12.41 7.26 -26.89
N ASP A 151 -13.46 8.02 -26.56
CA ASP A 151 -13.91 9.01 -27.53
C ASP A 151 -12.73 9.95 -27.69
N ARG A 152 -12.10 9.87 -28.85
CA ARG A 152 -10.88 10.56 -29.23
C ARG A 152 -11.12 12.08 -29.29
N GLN A 153 -11.49 12.70 -28.19
CA GLN A 153 -11.22 14.11 -28.01
C GLN A 153 -9.71 14.19 -27.86
N GLU A 154 -9.05 14.69 -28.91
CA GLU A 154 -7.64 15.08 -28.83
C GLU A 154 -7.50 15.91 -27.56
N LEU A 155 -6.79 15.37 -26.56
CA LEU A 155 -6.39 16.13 -25.40
C LEU A 155 -5.47 17.23 -25.93
N VAL A 156 -6.04 18.39 -26.26
CA VAL A 156 -5.32 19.61 -26.67
C VAL A 156 -4.76 20.30 -25.42
N GLU A 157 -4.25 19.53 -24.47
CA GLU A 157 -3.45 20.08 -23.40
C GLU A 157 -2.02 20.14 -23.93
N ASN A 158 -1.52 21.35 -24.14
CA ASN A 158 -0.13 21.56 -24.51
C ASN A 158 0.73 20.99 -23.37
N LEU A 159 1.40 19.86 -23.63
CA LEU A 159 2.38 19.32 -22.71
C LEU A 159 3.49 20.35 -22.55
N HIS A 160 3.58 20.93 -21.34
CA HIS A 160 4.65 21.84 -21.00
C HIS A 160 5.85 21.02 -20.51
N ILE A 161 6.96 21.09 -21.25
CA ILE A 161 8.22 20.53 -20.79
C ILE A 161 8.83 21.50 -19.78
N CYS A 162 8.79 21.13 -18.50
CA CYS A 162 9.50 21.84 -17.43
C CYS A 162 10.98 21.44 -17.45
N ALA A 163 11.76 22.01 -18.38
CA ALA A 163 13.17 21.68 -18.58
C ALA A 163 14.13 22.26 -17.52
N GLY A 164 13.62 23.07 -16.59
CA GLY A 164 14.40 23.70 -15.51
C GLY A 164 14.00 23.18 -14.14
N ASN A 165 14.84 23.48 -13.15
CA ASN A 165 14.53 23.19 -11.76
C ASN A 165 13.27 23.95 -11.33
N TRP A 166 12.61 23.47 -10.28
CA TRP A 166 11.50 24.21 -9.71
C TRP A 166 12.03 25.56 -9.18
N LYS A 167 11.31 26.65 -9.45
CA LYS A 167 11.79 28.03 -9.22
C LYS A 167 12.46 28.26 -7.86
N GLN A 168 11.91 27.69 -6.78
CA GLN A 168 12.48 27.84 -5.44
C GLN A 168 13.85 27.18 -5.27
N ALA A 169 14.13 26.09 -5.99
CA ALA A 169 15.43 25.43 -5.98
C ALA A 169 16.51 26.32 -6.62
N GLU A 170 16.16 27.13 -7.63
CA GLU A 170 17.07 28.11 -8.23
C GLU A 170 17.25 29.35 -7.36
N GLU A 171 16.18 29.83 -6.71
CA GLU A 171 16.22 31.01 -5.85
C GLU A 171 16.91 30.74 -4.50
N GLN A 172 16.96 29.48 -4.04
CA GLN A 172 17.51 29.08 -2.75
C GLN A 172 18.45 27.86 -2.89
N PRO A 173 19.61 28.02 -3.55
CA PRO A 173 20.53 26.91 -3.81
C PRO A 173 21.13 26.33 -2.53
N GLU A 174 21.30 27.13 -1.47
CA GLU A 174 21.82 26.65 -0.19
C GLU A 174 20.80 25.73 0.52
N LEU A 175 19.51 26.09 0.50
CA LEU A 175 18.46 25.25 1.06
C LEU A 175 18.32 23.94 0.28
N LEU A 176 18.41 23.99 -1.04
CA LEU A 176 18.43 22.79 -1.87
C LEU A 176 19.58 21.87 -1.49
N ALA A 177 20.80 22.42 -1.36
CA ALA A 177 21.97 21.64 -0.97
C ALA A 177 21.81 21.03 0.43
N GLU A 178 21.25 21.76 1.39
CA GLU A 178 20.95 21.26 2.73
C GLU A 178 19.95 20.09 2.69
N LEU A 179 18.86 20.21 1.91
CA LEU A 179 17.86 19.15 1.76
C LEU A 179 18.45 17.90 1.10
N VAL A 180 19.20 18.06 0.01
CA VAL A 180 19.88 16.94 -0.68
C VAL A 180 20.87 16.27 0.26
N GLN A 181 21.69 17.04 0.99
CA GLN A 181 22.64 16.49 1.94
C GLN A 181 21.94 15.74 3.08
N LYS A 182 20.80 16.24 3.55
CA LYS A 182 19.98 15.55 4.55
C LYS A 182 19.51 14.20 4.01
N GLU A 183 18.90 14.18 2.82
CA GLU A 183 18.41 12.94 2.20
C GLU A 183 19.54 11.93 1.95
N GLU A 184 20.74 12.39 1.57
CA GLU A 184 21.92 11.53 1.42
C GLU A 184 22.40 10.98 2.78
N SER A 185 22.42 11.82 3.81
CA SER A 185 22.82 11.41 5.17
C SER A 185 21.84 10.40 5.80
N GLU A 186 20.57 10.50 5.44
CA GLU A 186 19.50 9.57 5.85
C GLU A 186 19.48 8.31 4.97
N GLY A 187 20.32 8.25 3.93
CA GLY A 187 20.45 7.12 3.02
C GLY A 187 19.28 6.96 2.06
N TRP A 188 18.50 8.02 1.83
CA TRP A 188 17.35 8.00 0.93
C TRP A 188 17.76 8.19 -0.53
N ILE A 189 18.83 8.94 -0.74
CA ILE A 189 19.47 9.13 -2.05
C ILE A 189 20.95 8.79 -1.95
N PHE A 190 21.55 8.41 -3.06
CA PHE A 190 22.97 8.13 -3.14
C PHE A 190 23.53 8.66 -4.45
N SER A 191 24.78 9.11 -4.40
CA SER A 191 25.49 9.59 -5.58
C SER A 191 25.79 8.41 -6.52
N MET A 192 25.19 8.42 -7.70
CA MET A 192 25.55 7.51 -8.78
C MET A 192 26.77 8.06 -9.52
N PRO A 193 27.79 7.24 -9.84
CA PRO A 193 28.90 7.68 -10.67
C PRO A 193 28.37 8.08 -12.05
N ASP A 194 29.01 9.08 -12.68
CA ASP A 194 28.65 9.50 -14.03
C ASP A 194 28.65 8.30 -14.98
N LEU A 195 27.52 8.11 -15.67
CA LEU A 195 27.42 7.15 -16.77
C LEU A 195 28.33 7.66 -17.90
N ALA A 196 29.50 7.03 -18.03
CA ALA A 196 30.46 7.29 -19.10
C ALA A 196 29.90 6.98 -20.49
#